data_AF-A0AAV0XRX6-F1
#
_entry.id   AF-A0AAV0XRX6-F1
#
_cell.length_a   1.000
_cell.length_b   1.000
_cell.length_c   1.000
_cell.angle_alpha   90.00
_cell.angle_beta   90.00
_cell.angle_gamma   90.00
#
_symmetry.space_group_name_H-M   'P 1'
#
loop_
_entity.id
_entity.type
_entity.pdbx_description
1 polymer ?
#
loop_
_entity_poly.entity_id
_entity_poly.type
_entity_poly.pdbx_seq_one_letter_code
_entity_poly.pdbx_strand_id
1 'polypeptide(L)'
;MSELILKPYCSRILTPEQVAFNKAMSSVRQAVEWGFGKVIIEFAFLDFRKNQKLLLQHVGQMYKVGVILTNCHTCLYGSQTGTYFNIVPPTLEQYLNI
;
A
#
# COMPACT_ATOMS: atom_id res chain seq x y z
N MET A 1 10.28 12.18 19.45
CA MET A 1 9.52 11.33 18.52
C MET A 1 8.30 12.15 18.15
N SER A 2 8.10 12.51 16.87
CA SER A 2 7.01 13.41 16.47
C SER A 2 5.67 12.85 16.94
N GLU A 3 4.79 13.68 17.49
CA GLU A 3 3.44 13.28 17.97
C GLU A 3 2.60 12.54 16.91
N LEU A 4 2.99 12.61 15.64
CA LEU A 4 2.26 12.06 14.50
C LEU A 4 2.66 10.64 14.06
N ILE A 5 3.72 10.03 14.63
CA ILE A 5 4.18 8.69 14.23
C ILE A 5 3.92 7.70 15.36
N LEU A 6 2.86 6.90 15.20
CA LEU A 6 2.53 5.79 16.09
C LEU A 6 3.42 4.58 15.78
N LYS A 7 3.88 3.90 16.82
CA LYS A 7 4.66 2.66 16.72
C LYS A 7 4.03 1.56 17.59
N PRO A 8 4.27 0.27 17.29
CA PRO A 8 3.78 -0.81 18.12
C PRO A 8 4.35 -0.70 19.54
N TYR A 9 3.55 -1.09 20.53
CA TYR A 9 4.02 -1.24 21.91
C TYR A 9 5.07 -2.37 21.97
N CYS A 10 6.23 -2.07 22.53
CA CYS A 10 7.40 -2.95 22.54
C CYS A 10 7.85 -3.22 23.98
N SER A 11 6.92 -3.72 24.81
CA SER A 11 7.17 -4.08 26.21
C SER A 11 7.19 -5.60 26.38
N ARG A 12 7.97 -6.10 27.35
CA ARG A 12 8.10 -7.55 27.63
C ARG A 12 6.76 -8.19 28.05
N ILE A 13 5.92 -7.42 28.74
CA ILE A 13 4.56 -7.79 29.12
C ILE A 13 3.66 -6.72 28.53
N LEU A 14 2.75 -7.12 27.63
CA LEU A 14 1.77 -6.24 27.01
C LEU A 14 0.43 -6.43 27.70
N THR A 15 -0.30 -5.33 27.93
CA THR A 15 -1.69 -5.42 28.36
C THR A 15 -2.56 -5.96 27.21
N PRO A 16 -3.73 -6.54 27.49
CA PRO A 16 -4.66 -6.99 26.44
C PRO A 16 -4.98 -5.91 25.41
N GLU A 17 -5.10 -4.66 25.86
CA GLU A 17 -5.36 -3.50 25.00
C GLU A 17 -4.18 -3.19 24.08
N GLN A 18 -2.95 -3.27 24.60
CA GLN A 18 -1.74 -3.07 23.79
C GLN A 18 -1.55 -4.17 22.74
N VAL A 19 -1.90 -5.41 23.08
CA VAL A 19 -1.89 -6.53 22.11
C VAL A 19 -2.92 -6.29 21.01
N ALA A 20 -4.15 -5.89 21.38
CA ALA A 20 -5.20 -5.58 20.41
C ALA A 20 -4.79 -4.42 19.49
N PHE A 21 -4.19 -3.37 20.05
CA PHE A 21 -3.65 -2.25 19.28
C PHE A 21 -2.54 -2.67 18.30
N ASN A 22 -1.56 -3.44 18.77
CA ASN A 22 -0.48 -3.94 17.91
C ASN A 22 -1.01 -4.82 16.77
N LYS A 23 -2.03 -5.65 17.04
CA LYS A 23 -2.69 -6.47 16.03
C LYS A 23 -3.39 -5.61 14.97
N ALA A 24 -4.14 -4.59 15.39
CA ALA A 24 -4.80 -3.66 14.47
C ALA A 24 -3.78 -2.85 13.64
N MET A 25 -2.70 -2.39 14.25
CA MET A 25 -1.60 -1.73 13.53
C MET A 25 -0.96 -2.65 12.48
N SER A 26 -0.72 -3.92 12.82
CA SER A 26 -0.14 -4.89 11.90
C SER A 26 -1.01 -5.14 10.67
N SER A 27 -2.33 -5.24 10.84
CA SER A 27 -3.24 -5.49 9.70
C SER A 27 -3.26 -4.31 8.73
N VAL A 28 -3.29 -3.07 9.23
CA VAL A 28 -3.20 -1.86 8.39
C VAL A 28 -1.85 -1.81 7.67
N ARG A 29 -0.75 -2.16 8.35
CA ARG A 29 0.59 -2.18 7.76
C ARG A 29 0.69 -3.20 6.62
N GLN A 30 0.13 -4.39 6.80
CA GLN A 30 0.06 -5.43 5.76
C GLN A 30 -0.74 -4.96 4.54
N ALA A 31 -1.88 -4.29 4.75
CA ALA A 31 -2.69 -3.73 3.66
C ALA A 31 -1.88 -2.78 2.77
N VAL A 32 -1.05 -1.92 3.38
CA VAL A 32 -0.18 -0.98 2.69
C VAL A 32 0.95 -1.71 1.95
N GLU A 33 1.62 -2.65 2.60
CA GLU A 33 2.70 -3.45 1.99
C GLU A 33 2.20 -4.25 0.78
N TRP A 34 1.00 -4.82 0.82
CA TRP A 34 0.39 -5.48 -0.34
C TRP A 34 0.12 -4.51 -1.49
N GLY A 35 -0.27 -3.28 -1.20
CA GLY A 35 -0.41 -2.22 -2.22
C GLY A 35 0.91 -1.95 -2.94
N PHE A 36 2.00 -1.76 -2.19
CA PHE A 36 3.34 -1.58 -2.77
C PHE A 36 3.79 -2.80 -3.57
N GLY A 37 3.55 -4.00 -3.05
CA GLY A 37 3.84 -5.25 -3.75
C GLY A 37 3.11 -5.34 -5.08
N LYS A 38 1.81 -5.02 -5.12
CA LYS A 38 1.02 -5.04 -6.35
C LYS A 38 1.59 -4.07 -7.39
N VAL A 39 1.90 -2.83 -7.02
CA VAL A 39 2.46 -1.83 -7.95
C VAL A 39 3.73 -2.35 -8.64
N ILE A 40 4.64 -2.95 -7.87
CA ILE A 40 5.90 -3.47 -8.40
C ILE A 40 5.69 -4.73 -9.26
N ILE A 41 4.71 -5.58 -8.90
CA ILE A 41 4.35 -6.76 -9.71
C ILE A 41 3.80 -6.35 -11.08
N GLU A 42 2.89 -5.38 -11.14
CA GLU A 42 2.34 -4.89 -12.41
C GLU A 42 3.38 -4.11 -13.24
N PHE A 43 4.28 -3.39 -12.56
CA PHE A 43 5.24 -2.47 -13.18
C PHE A 43 6.66 -2.70 -12.65
N ALA A 44 7.27 -3.83 -13.00
CA ALA A 44 8.60 -4.24 -12.50
C ALA A 44 9.72 -3.20 -12.73
N PHE A 45 9.59 -2.35 -13.75
CA PHE A 45 10.56 -1.28 -14.02
C PHE A 45 10.62 -0.21 -12.90
N LEU A 46 9.58 -0.11 -12.07
CA LEU A 46 9.53 0.79 -10.91
C LEU A 46 10.45 0.35 -9.76
N ASP A 47 10.82 -0.93 -9.69
CA ASP A 47 11.78 -1.46 -8.72
C ASP A 47 13.17 -1.75 -9.36
N PHE A 48 13.35 -1.37 -10.63
CA PHE A 48 14.61 -1.62 -11.31
C PHE A 48 15.69 -0.62 -10.89
N ARG A 49 16.36 -0.91 -9.76
CA ARG A 49 17.37 -0.04 -9.12
C ARG A 49 18.46 0.49 -10.05
N LYS A 50 18.91 -0.28 -11.05
CA LYS A 50 19.93 0.17 -12.00
C LYS A 50 19.46 1.34 -12.88
N ASN A 51 18.15 1.45 -13.09
CA ASN A 51 17.52 2.52 -13.89
C ASN A 51 16.78 3.56 -13.04
N GLN A 52 16.38 3.26 -11.81
CA GLN A 52 15.71 4.20 -10.93
C GLN A 52 16.73 5.10 -10.21
N LYS A 53 17.30 6.08 -10.92
CA LYS A 53 18.24 7.04 -10.33
C LYS A 53 17.53 8.36 -10.04
N LEU A 54 17.65 8.83 -8.80
CA LEU A 54 17.15 10.14 -8.41
C LEU A 54 17.78 11.23 -9.29
N LEU A 55 16.98 12.22 -9.67
CA LEU A 55 17.36 13.36 -10.51
C LEU A 55 17.72 13.04 -11.97
N LEU A 56 17.81 11.76 -12.36
CA LEU A 56 18.07 11.34 -13.74
C LEU A 56 16.83 10.71 -14.40
N GLN A 57 15.95 10.12 -13.59
CA GLN A 57 14.66 9.62 -14.01
C GLN A 57 13.55 10.30 -13.21
N HIS A 58 12.37 10.38 -13.80
CA HIS A 58 11.17 10.88 -13.14
C HIS A 58 10.56 9.83 -12.20
N VAL A 59 11.36 9.26 -11.30
CA VAL A 59 11.01 8.15 -10.39
C VAL A 59 9.67 8.40 -9.70
N GLY A 60 9.49 9.59 -9.12
CA GLY A 60 8.24 9.94 -8.41
C GLY A 60 7.02 10.03 -9.32
N GLN A 61 7.17 10.52 -10.56
CA GLN A 61 6.06 10.60 -11.52
C GLN A 61 5.72 9.22 -12.07
N MET A 62 6.73 8.41 -12.42
CA MET A 62 6.55 7.04 -12.88
C MET A 62 5.80 6.22 -11.83
N TYR A 63 6.18 6.35 -10.55
CA TYR A 63 5.50 5.65 -9.47
C TYR A 63 4.04 6.11 -9.28
N LYS A 64 3.78 7.43 -9.32
CA LYS A 64 2.40 7.96 -9.25
C LYS A 64 1.51 7.42 -10.36
N VAL A 65 2.01 7.41 -11.60
CA VAL A 65 1.28 6.84 -12.75
C VAL A 65 1.06 5.34 -12.55
N GLY A 66 2.09 4.60 -12.12
CA GLY A 66 1.98 3.18 -11.80
C GLY A 66 0.92 2.89 -10.73
N VAL A 67 0.81 3.72 -9.69
CA VAL A 67 -0.23 3.61 -8.66
C VAL A 67 -1.63 3.83 -9.25
N ILE A 68 -1.83 4.87 -10.07
CA ILE A 68 -3.13 5.14 -10.71
C ILE A 68 -3.54 3.93 -11.56
N LEU A 69 -2.64 3.43 -12.40
CA LEU A 69 -2.92 2.27 -13.25
C LEU A 69 -3.15 0.99 -12.43
N THR A 70 -2.44 0.81 -11.31
CA THR A 70 -2.66 -0.31 -10.38
C THR A 70 -4.03 -0.23 -9.70
N ASN A 71 -4.50 0.99 -9.39
CA ASN A 71 -5.83 1.20 -8.84
C ASN A 71 -6.90 0.89 -9.90
N CYS A 72 -6.71 1.30 -11.16
CA CYS A 72 -7.58 0.88 -12.27
C CYS A 72 -7.62 -0.64 -12.43
N HIS A 73 -6.44 -1.28 -12.39
CA HIS A 73 -6.35 -2.75 -12.41
C HIS A 73 -7.09 -3.39 -11.23
N THR A 74 -7.01 -2.76 -10.04
CA THR A 74 -7.75 -3.21 -8.85
C THR A 74 -9.26 -3.05 -9.00
N CYS A 75 -9.75 -2.00 -9.67
CA CYS A 75 -11.18 -1.82 -9.95
C CYS A 75 -11.71 -2.95 -10.85
N LEU A 76 -10.91 -3.38 -11.84
CA LEU A 76 -11.31 -4.38 -12.83
C LEU A 76 -11.17 -5.82 -12.32
N TYR A 77 -10.12 -6.12 -11.55
CA TYR A 77 -9.74 -7.50 -11.21
C TYR A 77 -9.63 -7.75 -9.69
N GLY A 78 -9.87 -6.73 -8.88
CA GLY A 78 -9.72 -6.81 -7.43
C GLY A 78 -8.26 -6.76 -6.96
N SER A 79 -8.07 -6.99 -5.67
CA SER A 79 -6.75 -7.04 -5.03
C SER A 79 -6.76 -7.97 -3.83
N GLN A 80 -5.57 -8.46 -3.44
CA GLN A 80 -5.39 -9.22 -2.20
C GLN A 80 -5.93 -8.46 -0.98
N THR A 81 -5.70 -7.15 -0.92
CA THR A 81 -6.21 -6.28 0.14
C THR A 81 -7.74 -6.27 0.16
N GLY A 82 -8.39 -6.10 -0.99
CA GLY A 82 -9.85 -6.16 -1.10
C GLY A 82 -10.42 -7.48 -0.59
N THR A 83 -9.82 -8.61 -1.00
CA THR A 83 -10.23 -9.94 -0.54
C THR A 83 -10.04 -10.11 0.97
N TYR A 84 -8.90 -9.71 1.53
CA TYR A 84 -8.60 -9.90 2.95
C TYR A 84 -9.52 -9.09 3.87
N PHE A 85 -9.85 -7.85 3.49
CA PHE A 85 -10.72 -6.98 4.27
C PHE A 85 -12.21 -7.07 3.88
N ASN A 86 -12.57 -7.95 2.95
CA ASN A 86 -13.92 -8.06 2.37
C ASN A 86 -14.44 -6.72 1.81
N ILE A 87 -13.59 -6.02 1.07
CA ILE A 87 -13.89 -4.74 0.43
C ILE A 87 -14.03 -4.95 -1.07
N VAL A 88 -15.19 -4.57 -1.61
CA VAL A 88 -15.44 -4.53 -3.06
C VAL A 88 -14.86 -3.21 -3.59
N PRO A 89 -13.97 -3.24 -4.61
CA PRO A 89 -13.44 -2.02 -5.20
C PRO A 89 -14.56 -1.26 -5.94
N PRO A 90 -14.42 0.08 -6.11
CA PRO A 90 -15.31 0.82 -6.99
C PRO A 90 -15.18 0.35 -8.43
N THR A 91 -16.17 0.68 -9.25
CA THR A 91 -16.05 0.56 -10.71
C THR A 91 -14.93 1.47 -11.24
N LEU A 92 -14.44 1.17 -12.44
CA LEU A 92 -13.37 1.96 -13.05
C LEU A 92 -13.81 3.41 -13.30
N GLU A 93 -15.06 3.59 -13.74
CA GLU A 93 -15.73 4.86 -14.00
C GLU A 93 -15.84 5.68 -12.71
N GLN A 94 -16.28 5.06 -11.61
CA GLN A 94 -16.32 5.70 -10.29
C GLN A 94 -14.93 6.14 -9.81
N TYR A 95 -13.89 5.33 -10.07
CA TYR A 95 -12.53 5.67 -9.65
C TYR A 95 -11.94 6.83 -10.46
N LEU A 96 -12.16 6.84 -11.78
CA LEU A 96 -11.65 7.87 -12.68
C LEU A 96 -12.53 9.13 -12.72
N ASN A 97 -13.74 9.06 -12.17
CA ASN A 97 -14.73 10.13 -12.17
C ASN A 97 -15.07 10.59 -13.60
N ILE A 98 -15.37 9.62 -14.47
CA ILE A 98 -15.74 9.79 -15.88
C ILE A 98 -17.07 9.12 -16.20
#